data_AF-A0A355FJX9-F1
#
_entry.id   AF-A0A355FJX9-F1
#
_cell.length_a   1.000
_cell.length_b   1.000
_cell.length_c   1.000
_cell.angle_alpha   90.00
_cell.angle_beta   90.00
_cell.angle_gamma   90.00
#
_symmetry.space_group_name_H-M   'P 1'
#
loop_
_entity.id
_entity.type
_entity.pdbx_description
1 polymer ?
#
loop_
_entity_poly.entity_id
_entity_poly.type
_entity_poly.pdbx_seq_one_letter_code
_entity_poly.pdbx_strand_id
1 'polypeptide(L)'
;AEFLAFMGDAILVAHNAQFDYGFLRNKVEKHLQVEFRPPVVDTLSLSRALWPQLKSHRLDAVAKELRIPQAQHHRAGDDALTAWRILEKGLELCRARDLTKWSDLNGLTQAVRPESLHPYHIILLAKDQTGLGNLYRLVSSSHLQHFHRHPRIPRSLLTAHREGLLVGS
;
A
#
# COMPACT_ATOMS: atom_id res chain seq x y z
N ALA A 1 -10.09 -25.22 1.56
CA ALA A 1 -9.92 -25.90 0.26
C ALA A 1 -10.78 -25.27 -0.82
N GLU A 2 -12.11 -25.16 -0.62
CA GLU A 2 -13.05 -24.57 -1.60
C GLU A 2 -12.65 -23.17 -2.08
N PHE A 3 -12.22 -22.28 -1.18
CA PHE A 3 -11.76 -20.95 -1.56
C PHE A 3 -10.55 -20.95 -2.52
N LEU A 4 -9.57 -21.84 -2.30
CA LEU A 4 -8.41 -21.95 -3.19
C LEU A 4 -8.81 -22.51 -4.56
N ALA A 5 -9.73 -23.48 -4.58
CA ALA A 5 -10.28 -24.02 -5.82
C ALA A 5 -11.09 -22.96 -6.60
N PHE A 6 -11.86 -22.13 -5.89
CA PHE A 6 -12.59 -21.00 -6.47
C PHE A 6 -11.65 -19.95 -7.07
N MET A 7 -10.56 -19.63 -6.37
CA MET A 7 -9.58 -18.64 -6.82
C MET A 7 -8.77 -19.12 -8.03
N GLY A 8 -8.32 -20.38 -8.03
CA GLY A 8 -7.40 -20.89 -9.04
C GLY A 8 -6.19 -19.96 -9.20
N ASP A 9 -5.92 -19.55 -10.44
CA ASP A 9 -4.81 -18.64 -10.81
C ASP A 9 -5.23 -17.15 -10.86
N ALA A 10 -6.37 -16.80 -10.27
CA ALA A 10 -6.85 -15.43 -10.27
C ALA A 10 -5.91 -14.47 -9.52
N ILE A 11 -5.88 -13.23 -10.01
CA ILE A 11 -5.18 -12.12 -9.36
C ILE A 11 -6.08 -11.56 -8.26
N LEU A 12 -5.55 -11.44 -7.05
CA LEU A 12 -6.28 -10.78 -5.97
C LEU A 12 -6.27 -9.27 -6.18
N VAL A 13 -7.46 -8.67 -6.18
CA VAL A 13 -7.64 -7.23 -6.28
C VAL A 13 -8.29 -6.72 -5.01
N ALA A 14 -7.66 -5.74 -4.37
CA ALA A 14 -8.22 -5.10 -3.17
C ALA A 14 -7.80 -3.63 -3.11
N HIS A 15 -8.42 -2.88 -2.21
CA HIS A 15 -8.08 -1.49 -1.95
C HIS A 15 -7.39 -1.40 -0.60
N ASN A 16 -6.11 -1.02 -0.58
CA ASN A 16 -5.21 -1.25 0.55
C ASN A 16 -4.95 -2.76 0.78
N ALA A 17 -4.59 -3.46 -0.30
CA ALA A 17 -4.58 -4.93 -0.36
C ALA A 17 -3.72 -5.62 0.73
N GLN A 18 -2.75 -4.93 1.33
CA GLN A 18 -1.93 -5.48 2.42
C GLN A 18 -2.79 -5.97 3.59
N PHE A 19 -3.92 -5.33 3.88
CA PHE A 19 -4.84 -5.73 4.94
C PHE A 19 -5.54 -7.06 4.61
N ASP A 20 -6.30 -7.09 3.51
CA ASP A 20 -7.09 -8.26 3.11
C ASP A 20 -6.20 -9.46 2.78
N TYR A 21 -5.11 -9.24 2.03
CA TYR A 21 -4.12 -10.27 1.73
C TYR A 21 -3.47 -10.81 3.00
N GLY A 22 -3.15 -9.96 3.98
CA GLY A 22 -2.59 -10.38 5.26
C GLY A 22 -3.52 -11.33 6.02
N PHE A 23 -4.83 -11.02 6.04
CA PHE A 23 -5.83 -11.87 6.66
C PHE A 23 -5.99 -13.21 5.94
N LEU A 24 -6.13 -13.17 4.60
CA LEU A 24 -6.25 -14.38 3.78
C LEU A 24 -5.03 -15.27 3.91
N ARG A 25 -3.82 -14.72 3.79
CA ARG A 25 -2.57 -15.44 3.95
C ARG A 25 -2.50 -16.14 5.30
N ASN A 26 -2.77 -15.41 6.39
CA ASN A 26 -2.73 -16.00 7.73
C ASN A 26 -3.70 -17.18 7.87
N LYS A 27 -4.93 -17.05 7.36
CA LYS A 27 -5.94 -18.11 7.45
C LYS A 27 -5.59 -19.31 6.57
N VAL A 28 -5.17 -19.08 5.33
CA VAL A 28 -4.80 -20.15 4.40
C VAL A 28 -3.59 -20.92 4.92
N GLU A 29 -2.49 -20.23 5.26
CA GLU A 29 -1.26 -20.89 5.72
C GLU A 29 -1.49 -21.63 7.04
N LYS A 30 -2.26 -21.05 7.97
CA LYS A 30 -2.55 -21.68 9.26
C LYS A 30 -3.43 -22.94 9.15
N HIS A 31 -4.46 -22.92 8.29
CA HIS A 31 -5.46 -23.98 8.25
C HIS A 31 -5.21 -25.02 7.16
N LEU A 32 -4.54 -24.64 6.07
CA LEU A 32 -4.31 -25.51 4.92
C LEU A 32 -2.84 -25.89 4.77
N GLN A 33 -1.93 -25.30 5.54
CA GLN A 33 -0.49 -25.59 5.52
C GLN A 33 0.14 -25.48 4.13
N VAL A 34 -0.42 -24.59 3.29
CA VAL A 34 0.10 -24.28 1.96
C VAL A 34 0.58 -22.84 1.92
N GLU A 35 1.65 -22.59 1.18
CA GLU A 35 2.15 -21.25 0.91
C GLU A 35 1.10 -20.46 0.11
N PHE A 36 0.77 -19.26 0.59
CA PHE A 36 -0.26 -18.42 -0.05
C PHE A 36 0.35 -17.13 -0.59
N ARG A 37 0.71 -17.16 -1.88
CA ARG A 37 1.36 -16.04 -2.59
C ARG A 37 0.77 -15.79 -4.00
N PRO A 38 -0.54 -15.54 -4.12
CA PRO A 38 -1.12 -15.15 -5.40
C PRO A 38 -0.59 -13.78 -5.84
N PRO A 39 -0.65 -13.44 -7.15
CA PRO A 39 -0.46 -12.08 -7.62
C PRO A 39 -1.50 -11.15 -6.98
N VAL A 40 -1.07 -9.94 -6.59
CA VAL A 40 -1.94 -8.95 -5.92
C VAL A 40 -1.86 -7.61 -6.64
N VAL A 41 -3.01 -6.99 -6.87
CA VAL A 41 -3.13 -5.61 -7.33
C VAL A 41 -3.79 -4.77 -6.23
N ASP A 42 -3.04 -3.79 -5.74
CA ASP A 42 -3.54 -2.80 -4.78
C ASP A 42 -4.06 -1.56 -5.51
N THR A 43 -5.38 -1.41 -5.52
CA THR A 43 -6.05 -0.27 -6.17
C THR A 43 -5.82 1.05 -5.43
N LEU A 44 -5.43 1.02 -4.15
CA LEU A 44 -5.02 2.23 -3.43
C LEU A 44 -3.73 2.78 -4.04
N SER A 45 -2.68 1.96 -4.13
CA SER A 45 -1.41 2.33 -4.75
C SER A 45 -1.57 2.69 -6.22
N LEU A 46 -2.36 1.92 -6.97
CA LEU A 46 -2.71 2.25 -8.37
C LEU A 46 -3.37 3.62 -8.48
N SER A 47 -4.34 3.93 -7.62
CA SER A 47 -5.05 5.21 -7.69
C SER A 47 -4.13 6.40 -7.42
N ARG A 48 -3.18 6.27 -6.48
CA ARG A 48 -2.15 7.29 -6.19
C ARG A 48 -1.23 7.55 -7.38
N ALA A 49 -0.90 6.51 -8.13
CA ALA A 49 -0.03 6.63 -9.29
C ALA A 49 -0.76 7.19 -10.52
N LEU A 50 -2.00 6.76 -10.77
CA LEU A 50 -2.75 7.14 -11.97
C LEU A 50 -3.48 8.48 -11.84
N TRP A 51 -3.96 8.82 -10.64
CA TRP A 51 -4.68 10.05 -10.36
C TRP A 51 -4.08 10.80 -9.15
N PRO A 52 -2.80 11.22 -9.20
CA PRO A 52 -2.13 11.89 -8.08
C PRO A 52 -2.79 13.23 -7.65
N GLN A 53 -3.65 13.79 -8.48
CA GLN A 53 -4.40 15.03 -8.22
C GLN A 53 -5.58 14.85 -7.26
N LEU A 54 -5.98 13.61 -6.94
CA LEU A 54 -7.13 13.38 -6.05
C LEU A 54 -6.81 13.84 -4.63
N LYS A 55 -7.75 14.56 -4.00
CA LYS A 55 -7.61 15.00 -2.60
C LYS A 55 -7.60 13.84 -1.61
N SER A 56 -8.19 12.70 -1.97
CA SER A 56 -8.32 11.51 -1.14
C SER A 56 -8.32 10.28 -2.02
N HIS A 57 -7.54 9.28 -1.60
CA HIS A 57 -7.45 7.98 -2.28
C HIS A 57 -8.23 6.88 -1.54
N ARG A 58 -9.09 7.21 -0.58
CA ARG A 58 -10.02 6.23 0.01
C ARG A 58 -10.95 5.67 -1.06
N LEU A 59 -11.35 4.41 -0.90
CA LEU A 59 -12.20 3.67 -1.85
C LEU A 59 -13.39 4.52 -2.37
N ASP A 60 -14.24 5.02 -1.46
CA ASP A 60 -15.41 5.83 -1.81
C ASP A 60 -15.07 7.16 -2.49
N ALA A 61 -13.95 7.77 -2.08
CA ALA A 61 -13.52 9.05 -2.67
C ALA A 61 -13.06 8.85 -4.12
N VAL A 62 -12.31 7.78 -4.38
CA VAL A 62 -11.87 7.41 -5.73
C VAL A 62 -13.08 6.99 -6.57
N ALA A 63 -13.96 6.15 -6.02
CA ALA A 63 -15.17 5.72 -6.72
C ALA A 63 -16.06 6.90 -7.12
N LYS A 64 -16.26 7.86 -6.21
CA LYS A 64 -17.00 9.09 -6.47
C LYS A 64 -16.37 9.92 -7.59
N GLU A 65 -15.06 10.14 -7.54
CA GLU A 65 -14.39 10.94 -8.57
C GLU A 65 -14.46 10.26 -9.95
N LEU A 66 -14.27 8.94 -9.99
CA LEU A 66 -14.33 8.15 -11.22
C LEU A 66 -15.77 7.86 -11.67
N ARG A 67 -16.77 8.41 -10.98
CA ARG A 67 -18.21 8.23 -11.25
C ARG A 67 -18.62 6.74 -11.29
N ILE A 68 -18.01 5.94 -10.42
CA ILE A 68 -18.33 4.53 -10.24
C ILE A 68 -19.59 4.43 -9.38
N PRO A 69 -20.67 3.78 -9.85
CA PRO A 69 -21.86 3.57 -9.03
C PRO A 69 -21.52 2.70 -7.82
N GLN A 70 -21.83 3.18 -6.63
CA GLN A 70 -21.71 2.42 -5.38
C GLN A 70 -23.10 1.98 -4.92
N ALA A 71 -23.21 0.73 -4.46
CA ALA A 71 -24.40 0.28 -3.75
C ALA A 71 -24.45 0.96 -2.36
N GLN A 72 -25.65 1.24 -1.84
CA GLN A 72 -25.83 1.91 -0.54
C GLN A 72 -25.55 1.00 0.67
N HIS A 73 -25.04 -0.22 0.46
CA HIS A 73 -24.72 -1.16 1.51
C HIS A 73 -23.21 -1.38 1.51
N HIS A 74 -22.52 -0.96 2.59
CA HIS A 74 -21.09 -1.21 2.80
C HIS A 74 -20.82 -2.70 3.09
N ARG A 75 -21.17 -3.58 2.16
CA ARG A 75 -20.88 -5.02 2.26
C ARG A 75 -19.52 -5.28 1.63
N ALA A 76 -18.79 -6.27 2.16
CA ALA A 76 -17.49 -6.67 1.64
C ALA A 76 -17.50 -6.98 0.13
N GLY A 77 -18.60 -7.54 -0.38
CA GLY A 77 -18.77 -7.80 -1.81
C GLY A 77 -18.91 -6.51 -2.65
N ASP A 78 -19.58 -5.49 -2.13
CA ASP A 78 -19.75 -4.20 -2.81
C ASP A 78 -18.43 -3.42 -2.83
N ASP A 79 -17.63 -3.51 -1.77
CA ASP A 79 -16.28 -2.94 -1.72
C ASP A 79 -15.34 -3.65 -2.70
N ALA A 80 -15.40 -4.98 -2.78
CA ALA A 80 -14.62 -5.76 -3.75
C ALA A 80 -15.00 -5.40 -5.19
N LEU A 81 -16.29 -5.26 -5.49
CA LEU A 81 -16.77 -4.81 -6.81
C LEU A 81 -16.30 -3.38 -7.12
N THR A 82 -16.32 -2.49 -6.13
CA THR A 82 -15.83 -1.12 -6.29
C THR A 82 -14.32 -1.10 -6.59
N ALA A 83 -13.52 -1.90 -5.87
CA ALA A 83 -12.10 -2.04 -6.13
C ALA A 83 -11.84 -2.55 -7.56
N TRP A 84 -12.59 -3.58 -8.01
CA TRP A 84 -12.53 -4.07 -9.38
C TRP A 84 -12.81 -2.96 -10.41
N ARG A 85 -13.87 -2.16 -10.21
CA ARG A 85 -14.22 -1.07 -11.13
C ARG A 85 -13.17 0.05 -11.17
N ILE A 86 -12.49 0.31 -10.05
CA ILE A 86 -11.35 1.24 -10.01
C ILE A 86 -10.19 0.67 -10.83
N LEU A 87 -9.89 -0.61 -10.70
CA LEU A 87 -8.87 -1.27 -11.51
C LEU A 87 -9.24 -1.20 -13.00
N GLU A 88 -10.49 -1.51 -13.37
CA GLU A 88 -10.98 -1.43 -14.74
C GLU A 88 -10.73 -0.05 -15.36
N LYS A 89 -11.11 1.03 -14.66
CA LYS A 89 -10.82 2.41 -15.08
C LYS A 89 -9.31 2.71 -15.15
N GLY A 90 -8.53 2.15 -14.23
CA GLY A 90 -7.08 2.28 -14.24
C GLY A 90 -6.45 1.61 -15.47
N LEU A 91 -6.92 0.41 -15.82
CA LEU A 91 -6.46 -0.33 -16.99
C LEU A 91 -6.84 0.36 -18.30
N GLU A 92 -8.01 0.97 -18.40
CA GLU A 92 -8.38 1.84 -19.54
C GLU A 92 -7.33 2.95 -19.75
N LEU A 93 -6.95 3.64 -18.67
CA LEU A 93 -5.95 4.71 -18.71
C LEU A 93 -4.54 4.18 -19.02
N CYS A 94 -4.17 3.03 -18.47
CA CYS A 94 -2.91 2.35 -18.77
C CYS A 94 -2.78 2.01 -20.26
N ARG A 95 -3.84 1.43 -20.86
CA ARG A 95 -3.86 1.12 -22.29
C ARG A 95 -3.71 2.37 -23.16
N ALA A 96 -4.32 3.49 -22.76
CA ALA A 96 -4.15 4.77 -23.44
C ALA A 96 -2.71 5.35 -23.32
N ARG A 97 -1.87 4.77 -22.45
CA ARG A 97 -0.45 5.09 -22.26
C ARG A 97 0.48 3.97 -22.73
N ASP A 98 -0.02 3.04 -23.54
CA ASP A 98 0.70 1.85 -24.04
C ASP A 98 1.22 0.90 -22.94
N LEU A 99 0.65 0.95 -21.73
CA LEU A 99 0.94 0.03 -20.64
C LEU A 99 -0.06 -1.14 -20.71
N THR A 100 0.39 -2.29 -21.19
CA THR A 100 -0.46 -3.42 -21.59
C THR A 100 -0.21 -4.70 -20.79
N LYS A 101 0.84 -4.75 -19.98
CA LYS A 101 1.22 -5.89 -19.15
C LYS A 101 1.04 -5.58 -17.67
N TRP A 102 0.79 -6.62 -16.86
CA TRP A 102 0.74 -6.49 -15.39
C TRP A 102 2.05 -5.95 -14.80
N SER A 103 3.19 -6.31 -15.39
CA SER A 103 4.51 -5.81 -14.99
C SER A 103 4.64 -4.28 -15.12
N ASP A 104 3.90 -3.67 -16.04
CA ASP A 104 3.98 -2.23 -16.29
C ASP A 104 3.39 -1.43 -15.12
N LEU A 105 2.45 -2.03 -14.37
CA LEU A 105 1.87 -1.43 -13.17
C LEU A 105 2.92 -1.26 -12.05
N ASN A 106 3.95 -2.10 -12.01
CA ASN A 106 5.03 -1.97 -11.03
C ASN A 106 5.89 -0.72 -11.27
N GLY A 107 5.93 -0.20 -12.51
CA GLY A 107 6.62 1.05 -12.84
C GLY A 107 5.83 2.29 -12.41
N LEU A 108 4.50 2.20 -12.35
CA LEU A 108 3.64 3.32 -11.97
C LEU A 108 3.84 3.76 -10.51
N THR A 109 4.11 2.81 -9.62
CA THR A 109 4.28 3.09 -8.18
C THR A 109 5.60 3.79 -7.86
N GLN A 110 6.59 3.76 -8.76
CA GLN A 110 7.86 4.48 -8.59
C GLN A 110 7.68 6.01 -8.71
N ALA A 111 6.60 6.47 -9.35
CA ALA A 111 6.24 7.89 -9.44
C ALA A 111 5.50 8.41 -8.18
N VAL A 112 5.21 7.54 -7.20
CA VAL A 112 4.51 7.92 -5.98
C VAL A 112 5.47 8.71 -5.08
N ARG A 113 5.21 10.00 -4.97
CA ARG A 113 5.90 10.92 -4.07
C ARG A 113 5.89 10.37 -2.63
N PRO A 114 7.04 10.21 -1.93
CA PRO A 114 7.09 9.72 -0.56
C PRO A 114 6.17 10.48 0.41
N GLU A 115 5.92 11.76 0.13
CA GLU A 115 5.04 12.64 0.90
C GLU A 115 3.55 12.21 0.84
N SER A 116 3.16 11.49 -0.22
CA SER A 116 1.80 10.97 -0.42
C SER A 116 1.53 9.63 0.27
N LEU A 117 2.59 8.97 0.76
CA LEU A 117 2.47 7.72 1.53
C LEU A 117 1.95 8.00 2.93
N HIS A 118 1.16 7.06 3.45
CA HIS A 118 0.70 7.12 4.83
C HIS A 118 1.89 6.78 5.76
N PRO A 119 2.21 7.64 6.74
CA PRO A 119 3.24 7.32 7.72
C PRO A 119 2.71 6.34 8.75
N TYR A 120 3.59 5.47 9.24
CA TYR A 120 3.32 4.60 10.38
C TYR A 120 3.97 5.19 11.62
N HIS A 121 3.30 5.07 12.76
CA HIS A 121 3.92 5.35 14.05
C HIS A 121 4.97 4.27 14.36
N ILE A 122 6.12 4.68 14.86
CA ILE A 122 7.19 3.80 15.33
C ILE A 122 7.76 4.36 16.62
N ILE A 123 8.26 3.48 17.48
CA ILE A 123 9.00 3.85 18.68
C ILE A 123 10.48 3.53 18.44
N LEU A 124 11.36 4.50 18.62
CA LEU A 124 12.81 4.32 18.51
C LEU A 124 13.44 4.53 19.88
N LEU A 125 14.19 3.53 20.36
CA LEU A 125 14.98 3.62 21.60
C LEU A 125 16.46 3.43 21.27
N ALA A 126 17.32 4.28 21.83
CA ALA A 126 18.76 4.11 21.75
C ALA A 126 19.21 3.01 22.72
N LYS A 127 19.87 1.97 22.20
CA LYS A 127 20.45 0.87 22.98
C LYS A 127 21.81 1.26 23.58
N ASP A 128 22.55 2.10 22.87
CA ASP A 128 23.92 2.52 23.21
C ASP A 128 24.22 3.93 22.64
N GLN A 129 25.46 4.40 22.83
CA GLN A 129 25.90 5.73 22.38
C GLN A 129 25.86 5.90 20.85
N THR A 130 26.13 4.82 20.10
CA THR A 130 26.01 4.82 18.63
C THR A 130 24.55 5.02 18.24
N GLY A 131 23.63 4.32 18.91
CA GLY A 131 22.19 4.47 18.79
C GLY A 131 21.73 5.89 19.10
N LEU A 132 22.22 6.51 20.17
CA LEU A 132 21.86 7.89 20.51
C LEU A 132 22.29 8.88 19.40
N GLY A 133 23.51 8.73 18.86
CA GLY A 133 23.98 9.53 17.74
C GLY A 133 23.15 9.32 16.46
N ASN A 134 22.76 8.08 16.18
CA ASN A 134 21.87 7.75 15.07
C ASN A 134 20.45 8.32 15.27
N LEU A 135 19.91 8.25 16.48
CA LEU A 135 18.61 8.82 16.81
C LEU A 135 18.59 10.33 16.57
N TYR A 136 19.63 11.07 16.99
CA TYR A 136 19.75 12.50 16.70
C TYR A 136 19.80 12.78 15.21
N ARG A 137 20.60 12.04 14.43
CA ARG A 137 20.63 12.18 12.96
C ARG A 137 19.26 11.99 12.33
N LEU A 138 18.53 10.96 12.78
CA LEU A 138 17.18 10.66 12.29
C LEU A 138 16.19 11.78 12.64
N VAL A 139 16.19 12.27 13.87
CA VAL A 139 15.35 13.39 14.30
C VAL A 139 15.68 14.65 13.48
N SER A 140 16.96 15.00 13.34
CA SER A 140 17.38 16.17 12.55
C SER A 140 16.95 16.06 11.09
N SER A 141 17.24 14.94 10.41
CA SER A 141 16.82 14.75 9.01
C SER A 141 15.30 14.72 8.86
N SER A 142 14.58 14.13 9.82
CA SER A 142 13.12 14.11 9.84
C SER A 142 12.50 15.53 9.86
N HIS A 143 13.10 16.44 10.61
CA HIS A 143 12.64 17.83 10.72
C HIS A 143 13.14 18.74 9.59
N LEU A 144 14.35 18.50 9.07
CA LEU A 144 14.98 19.40 8.09
C LEU A 144 14.73 19.00 6.64
N GLN A 145 14.66 17.70 6.34
CA GLN A 145 14.63 17.17 4.97
C GLN A 145 13.33 16.45 4.64
N HIS A 146 12.70 15.81 5.64
CA HIS A 146 11.54 14.94 5.44
C HIS A 146 10.28 15.41 6.17
N PHE A 147 10.21 16.69 6.53
CA PHE A 147 9.04 17.25 7.18
C PHE A 147 7.89 17.42 6.18
N HIS A 148 6.75 16.76 6.45
CA HIS A 148 5.54 16.92 5.65
C HIS A 148 4.30 16.85 6.54
N ARG A 149 3.82 18.02 6.96
CA ARG A 149 2.81 18.26 8.04
C ARG A 149 3.24 17.80 9.43
N HIS A 150 3.99 16.70 9.51
CA HIS A 150 4.68 16.19 10.69
C HIS A 150 6.05 15.62 10.26
N PRO A 151 7.01 15.47 11.18
CA PRO A 151 8.30 14.85 10.90
C PRO A 151 8.10 13.40 10.45
N ARG A 152 8.79 12.97 9.38
CA ARG A 152 8.76 11.59 8.87
C ARG A 152 10.18 11.04 8.77
N ILE A 153 10.32 9.73 8.88
CA ILE A 153 11.60 9.04 8.68
C ILE A 153 11.41 8.04 7.54
N PRO A 154 12.04 8.26 6.37
CA PRO A 154 12.03 7.26 5.30
C PRO A 154 12.62 5.93 5.78
N ARG A 155 12.05 4.81 5.34
CA ARG A 155 12.54 3.48 5.74
C ARG A 155 13.99 3.24 5.35
N SER A 156 14.42 3.76 4.19
CA SER A 156 15.81 3.71 3.74
C SER A 156 16.74 4.42 4.73
N LEU A 157 16.38 5.63 5.15
CA LEU A 157 17.14 6.42 6.13
C LEU A 157 17.20 5.72 7.50
N LEU A 158 16.07 5.19 7.99
CA LEU A 158 16.05 4.40 9.22
C LEU A 158 16.94 3.16 9.13
N THR A 159 16.98 2.50 7.96
CA THR A 159 17.81 1.32 7.75
C THR A 159 19.29 1.68 7.74
N ALA A 160 19.66 2.80 7.12
CA ALA A 160 21.04 3.31 7.10
C ALA A 160 21.57 3.69 8.49
N HIS A 161 20.70 4.09 9.42
CA HIS A 161 21.05 4.46 10.79
C HIS A 161 20.51 3.49 11.84
N ARG A 162 20.26 2.22 11.48
CA ARG A 162 19.63 1.22 12.36
C ARG A 162 20.53 0.76 13.51
N GLU A 163 21.84 0.87 13.34
CA GLU A 163 22.80 0.42 14.34
C GLU A 163 22.58 1.12 15.69
N GLY A 164 22.58 0.34 16.77
CA GLY A 164 22.34 0.84 18.13
C GLY A 164 20.89 1.25 18.42
N LEU A 165 19.93 1.02 17.51
CA LEU A 165 18.51 1.34 17.72
C LEU A 165 17.64 0.09 17.94
N LEU A 166 16.74 0.17 18.91
CA LEU A 166 15.59 -0.72 19.05
C LEU A 166 14.38 -0.07 18.37
N VAL A 167 13.72 -0.81 17.48
CA VAL A 167 12.56 -0.32 16.71
C VAL A 167 11.31 -1.09 17.13
N GLY A 168 10.36 -0.39 17.73
CA GLY A 168 9.03 -0.90 18.08
C GLY A 168 7.94 -0.38 17.14
N SER A 169 6.79 -1.07 17.15
CA SER A 169 5.55 -0.71 16.45
C SER A 169 4.46 -0.33 17.44
#